data_AF-A0A0E3LF42-F1
#
_entry.id   AF-A0A0E3LF42-F1
#
_cell.length_a   1.000
_cell.length_b   1.000
_cell.length_c   1.000
_cell.angle_alpha   90.00
_cell.angle_beta   90.00
_cell.angle_gamma   90.00
#
_symmetry.space_group_name_H-M   'P 1'
#
loop_
_entity.id
_entity.type
_entity.pdbx_description
1 polymer ?
#
loop_
_entity_poly.entity_id
_entity_poly.type
_entity_poly.pdbx_seq_one_letter_code
_entity_poly.pdbx_strand_id
1 'polypeptide(L)'
;MDFSPEDRAWFDSNPDIKFGSKELGFGGAGIVYELDNNPNLVIKVPKRFIPYTDTEKMQDIDTRTKLFRVLLLKEIETYNKLKKLKIIIPTRVVKLGVKTASGEDYLGLVRPKLKTSLSDLIKLSDEQLFEFRENLVELSEAGYEVAGWLQVGIDSLGKVQIYDIGDIKHCEDKKSAYSRNGNTWYTFLYCTEKVKYFFSDPSRTKTFFKLYKLY
;
A
#
# COMPACT_ATOMS: atom_id res chain seq x y z
N MET A 1 12.22 -4.72 2.27
CA MET A 1 12.36 -3.45 3.02
C MET A 1 11.70 -3.61 4.37
N ASP A 2 11.97 -2.71 5.30
CA ASP A 2 11.61 -2.92 6.69
C ASP A 2 11.25 -1.59 7.36
N PHE A 3 10.52 -1.68 8.47
CA PHE A 3 10.11 -0.52 9.27
C PHE A 3 11.32 0.30 9.75
N SER A 4 11.10 1.59 10.02
CA SER A 4 12.12 2.44 10.62
C SER A 4 12.54 1.88 11.99
N PRO A 5 13.74 2.18 12.48
CA PRO A 5 14.16 1.78 13.83
C PRO A 5 13.17 2.23 14.91
N GLU A 6 12.59 3.43 14.77
CA GLU A 6 11.60 3.98 15.70
C GLU A 6 10.30 3.17 15.68
N ASP A 7 9.80 2.81 14.49
CA ASP A 7 8.58 2.00 14.35
C ASP A 7 8.78 0.60 14.95
N ARG A 8 9.96 0.01 14.79
CA ARG A 8 10.31 -1.28 15.41
C ARG A 8 10.36 -1.19 16.93
N ALA A 9 11.02 -0.18 17.47
CA ALA A 9 11.08 0.03 18.92
C ALA A 9 9.68 0.23 19.51
N TRP A 10 8.81 0.95 18.78
CA TRP A 10 7.41 1.10 19.16
C TRP A 10 6.67 -0.24 19.17
N PHE A 11 6.88 -1.05 18.14
CA PHE A 11 6.31 -2.39 17.99
C PHE A 11 6.74 -3.38 19.09
N ASP A 12 7.96 -3.26 19.59
CA ASP A 12 8.47 -4.07 20.70
C ASP A 12 7.88 -3.62 22.05
N SER A 13 7.61 -2.32 22.19
CA SER A 13 7.03 -1.73 23.40
C SER A 13 5.50 -1.83 23.47
N ASN A 14 4.84 -2.14 22.36
CA ASN A 14 3.38 -2.18 22.23
C ASN A 14 2.92 -3.51 21.58
N PRO A 15 3.01 -4.65 22.30
CA PRO A 15 2.64 -5.95 21.76
C PRO A 15 1.13 -6.06 21.45
N ASP A 16 0.30 -5.38 22.26
CA ASP A 16 -1.15 -5.32 22.09
C ASP A 16 -1.53 -4.02 21.36
N ILE A 17 -1.58 -4.08 20.03
CA ILE A 17 -1.89 -2.90 19.21
C ILE A 17 -3.36 -2.52 19.39
N LYS A 18 -3.58 -1.40 20.08
CA LYS A 18 -4.85 -0.69 20.11
C LYS A 18 -4.85 0.37 19.02
N PHE A 19 -5.95 0.50 18.32
CA PHE A 19 -6.11 1.50 17.27
C PHE A 19 -7.27 2.42 17.58
N GLY A 20 -7.08 3.70 17.25
CA GLY A 20 -7.92 4.76 17.73
C GLY A 20 -9.27 4.84 17.04
N SER A 21 -10.11 5.76 17.52
CA SER A 21 -11.44 6.04 16.95
C SER A 21 -11.39 6.84 15.65
N LYS A 22 -10.24 7.39 15.28
CA LYS A 22 -10.12 8.27 14.12
C LYS A 22 -9.87 7.47 12.84
N GLU A 23 -10.92 7.38 12.04
CA GLU A 23 -10.85 6.88 10.67
C GLU A 23 -10.10 7.90 9.77
N LEU A 24 -9.14 7.40 8.99
CA LEU A 24 -8.40 8.17 7.98
C LEU A 24 -8.98 7.98 6.57
N GLY A 25 -9.64 6.86 6.34
CA GLY A 25 -10.30 6.56 5.07
C GLY A 25 -10.67 5.09 4.96
N PHE A 26 -11.36 4.77 3.87
CA PHE A 26 -11.83 3.41 3.59
C PHE A 26 -11.63 3.05 2.12
N GLY A 27 -11.56 1.75 1.85
CA GLY A 27 -11.49 1.18 0.51
C GLY A 27 -12.48 0.05 0.29
N GLY A 28 -12.21 -0.74 -0.76
CA GLY A 28 -13.03 -1.91 -1.09
C GLY A 28 -12.95 -3.02 -0.03
N ALA A 29 -11.77 -3.22 0.57
CA ALA A 29 -11.52 -4.33 1.50
C ALA A 29 -11.47 -3.93 2.98
N GLY A 30 -11.18 -2.67 3.28
CA GLY A 30 -10.84 -2.28 4.66
C GLY A 30 -11.10 -0.82 4.97
N ILE A 31 -10.99 -0.51 6.26
CA ILE A 31 -10.99 0.84 6.82
C ILE A 31 -9.62 1.07 7.47
N VAL A 32 -9.09 2.28 7.32
CA VAL A 32 -7.78 2.68 7.85
C VAL A 32 -7.98 3.62 9.03
N TYR A 33 -7.34 3.30 10.15
CA TYR A 33 -7.37 4.08 11.39
C TYR A 33 -5.97 4.57 11.77
N GLU A 34 -5.89 5.68 12.50
CA GLU A 34 -4.67 6.03 13.24
C GLU A 34 -4.43 5.02 14.38
N LEU A 35 -3.17 4.72 14.67
CA LEU A 35 -2.83 3.98 15.88
C LEU A 35 -2.78 4.91 17.09
N ASP A 36 -3.32 4.42 18.21
CA ASP A 36 -3.20 5.14 19.47
C ASP A 36 -1.73 5.22 19.86
N ASN A 37 -1.28 6.39 20.31
CA ASN A 37 0.09 6.63 20.76
C ASN A 37 1.19 6.41 19.69
N ASN A 38 0.84 6.34 18.39
CA ASN A 38 1.81 6.48 17.30
C ASN A 38 1.20 7.14 16.05
N PRO A 39 1.39 8.46 15.87
CA PRO A 39 0.82 9.18 14.73
C PRO A 39 1.50 8.85 13.39
N ASN A 40 2.64 8.14 13.40
CA ASN A 40 3.39 7.77 12.20
C ASN A 40 2.94 6.42 11.62
N LEU A 41 2.13 5.67 12.35
CA LEU A 41 1.61 4.39 11.91
C LEU A 41 0.09 4.44 11.74
N VAL A 42 -0.40 3.58 10.85
CA VAL A 42 -1.82 3.36 10.61
C VAL A 42 -2.11 1.88 10.61
N ILE A 43 -3.37 1.51 10.88
CA ILE A 43 -3.83 0.14 10.73
C ILE A 43 -4.97 0.07 9.73
N LYS A 44 -4.88 -0.87 8.79
CA LYS A 44 -6.00 -1.28 7.94
C LYS A 44 -6.66 -2.51 8.58
N VAL A 45 -7.95 -2.42 8.86
CA VAL A 45 -8.78 -3.54 9.34
C VAL A 45 -9.85 -3.88 8.30
N PRO A 46 -10.42 -5.10 8.31
CA PRO A 46 -11.51 -5.44 7.40
C PRO A 46 -12.67 -4.46 7.51
N LYS A 47 -13.29 -4.13 6.38
CA LYS A 47 -14.45 -3.24 6.40
C LYS A 47 -15.57 -3.87 7.22
N ARG A 48 -16.30 -3.05 7.99
CA ARG A 48 -17.31 -3.50 8.97
C ARG A 48 -16.74 -4.29 10.14
N PHE A 49 -15.42 -4.26 10.36
CA PHE A 49 -14.88 -4.61 11.67
C PHE A 49 -15.42 -3.60 12.69
N ILE A 50 -16.08 -4.10 13.73
CA ILE A 50 -16.66 -3.28 14.78
C ILE A 50 -15.92 -3.59 16.08
N PRO A 51 -15.12 -2.64 16.60
CA PRO A 51 -14.45 -2.79 17.89
C PRO A 51 -15.46 -2.52 19.01
N TYR A 52 -16.55 -3.29 19.13
CA TYR A 52 -17.40 -3.19 20.33
C TYR A 52 -16.90 -4.13 21.42
N THR A 53 -16.53 -3.48 22.51
CA THR A 53 -16.51 -3.91 23.91
C THR A 53 -17.38 -5.14 24.23
N ASP A 54 -16.79 -6.08 24.98
CA ASP A 54 -17.44 -7.16 25.73
C ASP A 54 -18.12 -8.32 24.98
N THR A 55 -17.71 -8.63 23.75
CA THR A 55 -18.05 -9.93 23.15
C THR A 55 -16.78 -10.68 22.73
N GLU A 56 -16.54 -11.86 23.33
CA GLU A 56 -15.37 -12.72 23.02
C GLU A 56 -15.34 -13.20 21.56
N LYS A 57 -16.42 -13.01 20.79
CA LYS A 57 -16.58 -13.48 19.42
C LYS A 57 -17.39 -12.48 18.60
N MET A 58 -16.84 -12.06 17.46
CA MET A 58 -17.61 -11.39 16.41
C MET A 58 -17.96 -12.45 15.37
N GLN A 59 -19.26 -12.70 15.17
CA GLN A 59 -19.66 -13.50 14.01
C GLN A 59 -19.28 -12.71 12.75
N ASP A 60 -18.91 -13.39 11.65
CA ASP A 60 -19.01 -12.77 10.34
C ASP A 60 -20.52 -12.45 10.18
N ILE A 61 -20.94 -11.24 10.55
CA ILE A 61 -22.36 -10.85 10.72
C ILE A 61 -23.15 -11.13 9.43
N ASP A 62 -22.45 -11.13 8.29
CA ASP A 62 -22.97 -11.49 6.98
C ASP A 62 -21.86 -11.94 6.00
N THR A 63 -22.27 -12.45 4.84
CA THR A 63 -21.39 -12.84 3.72
C THR A 63 -20.45 -11.71 3.27
N ARG A 64 -20.83 -10.44 3.48
CA ARG A 64 -20.00 -9.28 3.10
C ARG A 64 -18.83 -9.10 4.06
N THR A 65 -19.04 -9.31 5.35
CA THR A 65 -17.99 -9.27 6.37
C THR A 65 -16.93 -10.34 6.11
N LYS A 66 -17.38 -11.56 5.77
CA LYS A 66 -16.49 -12.64 5.33
C LYS A 66 -15.68 -12.26 4.07
N LEU A 67 -16.32 -11.64 3.07
CA LEU A 67 -15.65 -11.19 1.85
C LEU A 67 -14.52 -10.20 2.15
N PHE A 68 -14.76 -9.19 2.98
CA PHE A 68 -13.74 -8.19 3.32
C PHE A 68 -12.55 -8.79 4.05
N ARG A 69 -12.79 -9.75 4.96
CA ARG A 69 -11.73 -10.53 5.60
C ARG A 69 -10.90 -11.31 4.59
N VAL A 70 -11.54 -12.02 3.67
CA VAL A 70 -10.85 -12.78 2.60
C VAL A 70 -10.02 -11.85 1.70
N LEU A 71 -10.52 -10.66 1.37
CA LEU A 71 -9.76 -9.68 0.59
C LEU A 71 -8.52 -9.18 1.35
N LEU A 72 -8.62 -8.96 2.67
CA LEU A 72 -7.47 -8.59 3.48
C LEU A 72 -6.45 -9.75 3.58
N LEU A 73 -6.91 -10.99 3.70
CA LEU A 73 -6.05 -12.18 3.66
C LEU A 73 -5.30 -12.31 2.33
N LYS A 74 -5.99 -12.10 1.21
CA LYS A 74 -5.36 -12.03 -0.12
C LYS A 74 -4.26 -10.96 -0.16
N GLU A 75 -4.50 -9.79 0.43
CA GLU A 75 -3.49 -8.73 0.50
C GLU A 75 -2.27 -9.15 1.35
N ILE A 76 -2.48 -9.88 2.45
CA ILE A 76 -1.38 -10.46 3.26
C ILE A 76 -0.56 -11.47 2.45
N GLU A 77 -1.23 -12.34 1.69
CA GLU A 77 -0.54 -13.30 0.82
C GLU A 77 0.30 -12.59 -0.25
N THR A 78 -0.27 -11.57 -0.88
CA THR A 78 0.45 -10.74 -1.84
C THR A 78 1.64 -10.04 -1.19
N TYR A 79 1.47 -9.46 0.00
CA TYR A 79 2.57 -8.87 0.76
C TYR A 79 3.69 -9.88 1.01
N ASN A 80 3.37 -11.09 1.46
CA ASN A 80 4.39 -12.10 1.78
C ASN A 80 5.24 -12.49 0.57
N LYS A 81 4.67 -12.48 -0.64
CA LYS A 81 5.38 -12.73 -1.89
C LYS A 81 6.26 -11.54 -2.30
N LEU A 82 5.83 -10.31 -2.00
CA LEU A 82 6.43 -9.10 -2.56
C LEU A 82 7.23 -8.25 -1.55
N LYS A 83 7.21 -8.55 -0.24
CA LYS A 83 7.82 -7.75 0.84
C LYS A 83 9.32 -7.44 0.69
N LYS A 84 10.01 -8.17 -0.19
CA LYS A 84 11.42 -7.92 -0.51
C LYS A 84 11.59 -6.73 -1.46
N LEU A 85 10.61 -6.47 -2.32
CA LEU A 85 10.62 -5.37 -3.29
C LEU A 85 10.49 -4.02 -2.58
N LYS A 86 11.29 -3.04 -3.02
CA LYS A 86 11.33 -1.70 -2.42
C LYS A 86 10.05 -0.90 -2.66
N ILE A 87 9.37 -1.16 -3.77
CA ILE A 87 8.12 -0.47 -4.13
C ILE A 87 6.98 -0.76 -3.15
N ILE A 88 7.04 -1.87 -2.41
CA ILE A 88 5.96 -2.32 -1.54
C ILE A 88 6.13 -1.73 -0.15
N ILE A 89 5.05 -1.14 0.38
CA ILE A 89 5.04 -0.60 1.73
C ILE A 89 5.34 -1.70 2.77
N PRO A 90 6.23 -1.46 3.75
CA PRO A 90 6.38 -2.34 4.90
C PRO A 90 5.06 -2.55 5.61
N THR A 91 4.73 -3.81 5.90
CA THR A 91 3.47 -4.20 6.53
C THR A 91 3.73 -5.18 7.67
N ARG A 92 3.14 -4.93 8.83
CA ARG A 92 3.09 -5.87 9.95
C ARG A 92 1.66 -6.39 10.08
N VAL A 93 1.50 -7.71 10.07
CA VAL A 93 0.21 -8.35 10.32
C VAL A 93 0.03 -8.51 11.83
N VAL A 94 -1.12 -8.09 12.35
CA VAL A 94 -1.44 -8.17 13.78
C VAL A 94 -2.81 -8.77 14.00
N LYS A 95 -2.99 -9.40 15.17
CA LYS A 95 -4.29 -9.93 15.60
C LYS A 95 -5.09 -8.81 16.25
N LEU A 96 -6.38 -8.72 15.94
CA LEU A 96 -7.28 -7.70 16.47
C LEU A 96 -7.96 -8.10 17.80
N GLY A 97 -7.54 -9.21 18.41
CA GLY A 97 -8.09 -9.72 19.67
C GLY A 97 -9.49 -10.34 19.56
N VAL A 98 -10.08 -10.38 18.36
CA VAL A 98 -11.40 -10.93 18.08
C VAL A 98 -11.28 -12.16 17.19
N LYS A 99 -12.09 -13.19 17.46
CA LYS A 99 -12.18 -14.39 16.63
C LYS A 99 -13.48 -14.45 15.84
N THR A 100 -13.42 -15.06 14.66
CA THR A 100 -14.60 -15.44 13.87
C THR A 100 -15.40 -16.54 14.59
N ALA A 101 -16.62 -16.81 14.10
CA ALA A 101 -17.42 -17.95 14.56
C ALA A 101 -16.71 -19.31 14.40
N SER A 102 -15.83 -19.44 13.39
CA SER A 102 -14.99 -20.62 13.15
C SER A 102 -13.71 -20.67 13.99
N GLY A 103 -13.44 -19.65 14.83
CA GLY A 103 -12.28 -19.59 15.72
C GLY A 103 -11.02 -18.96 15.11
N GLU A 104 -11.09 -18.46 13.87
CA GLU A 104 -9.98 -17.79 13.19
C GLU A 104 -9.78 -16.37 13.76
N ASP A 105 -8.53 -15.91 13.87
CA ASP A 105 -8.26 -14.54 14.33
C ASP A 105 -8.64 -13.51 13.25
N TYR A 106 -9.28 -12.41 13.65
CA TYR A 106 -9.32 -11.22 12.82
C TYR A 106 -7.93 -10.57 12.78
N LEU A 107 -7.51 -10.21 11.58
CA LEU A 107 -6.19 -9.63 11.33
C LEU A 107 -6.31 -8.18 10.88
N GLY A 108 -5.32 -7.37 11.26
CA GLY A 108 -5.10 -6.02 10.75
C GLY A 108 -3.71 -5.88 10.14
N LEU A 109 -3.52 -4.85 9.33
CA LEU A 109 -2.27 -4.51 8.66
C LEU A 109 -1.76 -3.18 9.19
N VAL A 110 -0.71 -3.20 10.00
CA VAL A 110 -0.04 -1.97 10.43
C VAL A 110 1.01 -1.58 9.42
N ARG A 111 1.03 -0.28 9.08
CA ARG A 111 1.85 0.31 8.02
C ARG A 111 2.33 1.71 8.42
N PRO A 112 3.43 2.22 7.87
CA PRO A 112 3.76 3.63 7.93
C PRO A 112 2.63 4.48 7.34
N LYS A 113 2.35 5.61 7.98
CA LYS A 113 1.44 6.63 7.47
C LYS A 113 2.08 7.33 6.28
N LEU A 114 1.40 7.31 5.15
CA LEU A 114 1.89 7.95 3.93
C LEU A 114 1.15 9.25 3.65
N LYS A 115 1.84 10.18 2.99
CA LYS A 115 1.23 11.31 2.29
C LYS A 115 0.69 10.82 0.95
N THR A 116 -0.63 10.89 0.76
CA THR A 116 -1.31 10.33 -0.42
C THR A 116 -2.10 11.37 -1.20
N SER A 117 -2.12 12.63 -0.76
CA SER A 117 -2.88 13.67 -1.44
C SER A 117 -2.27 13.97 -2.82
N LEU A 118 -3.12 14.32 -3.80
CA LEU A 118 -2.64 14.74 -5.12
C LEU A 118 -1.64 15.91 -5.01
N SER A 119 -1.87 16.83 -4.06
CA SER A 119 -1.00 17.97 -3.82
C SER A 119 0.41 17.59 -3.34
N ASP A 120 0.55 16.44 -2.66
CA ASP A 120 1.85 15.90 -2.26
C ASP A 120 2.51 15.18 -3.45
N LEU A 121 1.75 14.40 -4.21
CA LEU A 121 2.26 13.62 -5.35
C LEU A 121 2.74 14.51 -6.51
N ILE A 122 2.08 15.65 -6.76
CA ILE A 122 2.54 16.65 -7.75
C ILE A 122 3.92 17.21 -7.38
N LYS A 123 4.29 17.21 -6.09
CA LYS A 123 5.57 17.77 -5.61
C LYS A 123 6.74 16.79 -5.65
N LEU A 124 6.54 15.55 -6.11
CA LEU A 124 7.63 14.58 -6.23
C LEU A 124 8.78 15.13 -7.08
N SER A 125 10.01 15.01 -6.59
CA SER A 125 11.20 15.39 -7.34
C SER A 125 11.46 14.43 -8.50
N ASP A 126 12.32 14.84 -9.44
CA ASP A 126 12.73 13.99 -10.56
C ASP A 126 13.42 12.72 -10.05
N GLU A 127 14.26 12.84 -9.01
CA GLU A 127 14.95 11.71 -8.36
C GLU A 127 13.97 10.72 -7.75
N GLN A 128 12.94 11.20 -7.05
CA GLN A 128 11.90 10.35 -6.47
C GLN A 128 11.11 9.61 -7.56
N LEU A 129 10.82 10.29 -8.70
CA LEU A 129 10.15 9.66 -9.84
C LEU A 129 11.03 8.61 -10.51
N PHE A 130 12.33 8.86 -10.64
CA PHE A 130 13.29 7.89 -11.17
C PHE A 130 13.37 6.65 -10.28
N GLU A 131 13.59 6.83 -8.98
CA GLU A 131 13.66 5.71 -8.05
C GLU A 131 12.36 4.91 -8.06
N PHE A 132 11.20 5.60 -8.06
CA PHE A 132 9.91 4.93 -8.12
C PHE A 132 9.72 4.14 -9.42
N ARG A 133 10.21 4.68 -10.55
CA ARG A 133 10.16 4.00 -11.85
C ARG A 133 11.02 2.75 -11.86
N GLU A 134 12.25 2.82 -11.37
CA GLU A 134 13.15 1.67 -11.25
C GLU A 134 12.53 0.58 -10.36
N ASN A 135 11.96 0.97 -9.22
CA ASN A 135 11.26 0.06 -8.32
C ASN A 135 10.02 -0.60 -8.99
N LEU A 136 9.36 0.08 -9.93
CA LEU A 136 8.25 -0.48 -10.71
C LEU A 136 8.75 -1.44 -11.80
N VAL A 137 9.92 -1.19 -12.37
CA VAL A 137 10.62 -2.13 -13.26
C VAL A 137 11.01 -3.40 -12.49
N GLU A 138 11.53 -3.28 -11.26
CA GLU A 138 11.81 -4.44 -10.40
C GLU A 138 10.55 -5.30 -10.16
N LEU A 139 9.37 -4.66 -10.00
CA LEU A 139 8.09 -5.38 -9.88
C LEU A 139 7.74 -6.15 -11.17
N SER A 140 7.91 -5.52 -12.34
CA SER A 140 7.72 -6.19 -13.64
C SER A 140 8.69 -7.37 -13.81
N GLU A 141 9.95 -7.21 -13.42
CA GLU A 141 10.96 -8.27 -13.49
C GLU A 141 10.67 -9.46 -12.58
N ALA A 142 10.05 -9.19 -11.44
CA ALA A 142 9.53 -10.23 -10.55
C ALA A 142 8.29 -10.95 -11.12
N GLY A 143 7.78 -10.53 -12.29
CA GLY A 143 6.62 -11.13 -12.95
C GLY A 143 5.28 -10.62 -12.42
N TYR A 144 5.22 -9.40 -11.87
CA TYR A 144 3.99 -8.85 -11.29
C TYR A 144 3.54 -7.55 -11.95
N GLU A 145 2.22 -7.41 -12.07
CA GLU A 145 1.56 -6.19 -12.53
C GLU A 145 0.68 -5.56 -11.45
N VAL A 146 0.59 -4.24 -11.47
CA VAL A 146 -0.44 -3.50 -10.72
C VAL A 146 -1.72 -3.49 -11.54
N ALA A 147 -2.76 -4.21 -11.10
CA ALA A 147 -4.04 -4.17 -11.78
C ALA A 147 -4.79 -2.89 -11.42
N GLY A 148 -5.14 -2.08 -12.42
CA GLY A 148 -5.87 -0.83 -12.23
C GLY A 148 -4.96 0.36 -11.97
N TRP A 149 -5.13 1.04 -10.84
CA TRP A 149 -4.45 2.30 -10.52
C TRP A 149 -3.30 2.12 -9.52
N LEU A 150 -2.23 2.90 -9.69
CA LEU A 150 -1.11 2.97 -8.74
C LEU A 150 -1.54 3.70 -7.46
N GLN A 151 -1.84 2.93 -6.41
CA GLN A 151 -2.13 3.46 -5.07
C GLN A 151 -0.83 3.84 -4.36
N VAL A 152 -0.39 5.08 -4.58
CA VAL A 152 0.94 5.57 -4.21
C VAL A 152 0.88 6.54 -3.04
N GLY A 153 1.86 6.44 -2.15
CA GLY A 153 2.10 7.45 -1.13
C GLY A 153 3.58 7.66 -0.86
N ILE A 154 3.87 8.72 -0.12
CA ILE A 154 5.21 9.15 0.26
C ILE A 154 5.39 8.96 1.76
N ASP A 155 6.41 8.21 2.18
CA ASP A 155 6.71 8.03 3.60
C ASP A 155 7.39 9.26 4.23
N SER A 156 7.66 9.21 5.53
CA SER A 156 8.34 10.29 6.26
C SER A 156 9.78 10.53 5.81
N LEU A 157 10.41 9.56 5.14
CA LEU A 157 11.76 9.63 4.59
C LEU A 157 11.77 10.08 3.12
N GLY A 158 10.61 10.37 2.53
CA GLY A 158 10.49 10.78 1.14
C GLY A 158 10.49 9.62 0.13
N LYS A 159 10.38 8.36 0.58
CA LYS A 159 10.30 7.21 -0.31
C LYS A 159 8.89 7.07 -0.87
N VAL A 160 8.81 6.75 -2.16
CA VAL A 160 7.55 6.56 -2.89
C VAL A 160 7.22 5.07 -2.95
N GLN A 161 6.04 4.69 -2.46
CA GLN A 161 5.66 3.28 -2.29
C GLN A 161 4.19 3.03 -2.68
N ILE A 162 3.88 1.79 -3.06
CA ILE A 162 2.53 1.31 -3.28
C ILE A 162 1.99 0.75 -1.95
N TYR A 163 0.82 1.25 -1.52
CA TYR A 163 0.26 0.93 -0.21
C TYR A 163 -1.00 0.04 -0.22
N ASP A 164 -1.70 -0.09 -1.34
CA ASP A 164 -2.85 -1.00 -1.47
C ASP A 164 -2.54 -2.04 -2.53
N ILE A 165 -2.10 -3.22 -2.08
CA ILE A 165 -1.44 -4.21 -2.93
C ILE A 165 -2.30 -5.45 -3.19
N GLY A 166 -3.56 -5.45 -2.75
CA GLY A 166 -4.47 -6.59 -2.89
C GLY A 166 -4.77 -6.98 -4.35
N ASP A 167 -4.53 -6.05 -5.28
CA ASP A 167 -4.74 -6.22 -6.72
C ASP A 167 -3.45 -6.28 -7.55
N ILE A 168 -2.30 -6.47 -6.91
CA ILE A 168 -1.09 -6.86 -7.64
C ILE A 168 -1.22 -8.33 -8.05
N LYS A 169 -1.02 -8.61 -9.34
CA LYS A 169 -1.22 -9.94 -9.94
C LYS A 169 0.07 -10.47 -10.53
N HIS A 170 0.27 -11.77 -10.43
CA HIS A 170 1.35 -12.44 -11.15
C HIS A 170 0.97 -12.58 -12.62
N CYS A 171 1.91 -12.31 -13.50
CA CYS A 171 1.81 -12.52 -14.95
C CYS A 171 2.65 -13.74 -15.32
N GLU A 172 2.08 -14.65 -16.10
CA GLU A 172 2.84 -15.79 -16.65
C GLU A 172 3.93 -15.33 -17.63
N ASP A 173 3.66 -14.25 -18.35
CA ASP A 173 4.58 -13.61 -19.29
C ASP A 173 5.09 -12.26 -18.72
N LYS A 174 6.42 -12.13 -18.63
CA LYS A 174 7.08 -10.89 -18.19
C LYS A 174 6.76 -9.70 -19.10
N LYS A 175 6.61 -9.91 -20.42
CA LYS A 175 6.29 -8.80 -21.34
C LYS A 175 4.94 -8.17 -21.00
N SER A 176 3.99 -9.00 -20.60
CA SER A 176 2.70 -8.53 -20.10
C SER A 176 2.84 -7.67 -18.84
N ALA A 177 3.65 -8.10 -17.86
CA ALA A 177 3.92 -7.32 -16.64
C ALA A 177 4.55 -5.95 -16.96
N TYR A 178 5.50 -5.90 -17.90
CA TYR A 178 6.10 -4.66 -18.37
C TYR A 178 5.12 -3.73 -19.06
N SER A 179 4.33 -4.24 -20.00
CA SER A 179 3.35 -3.46 -20.75
C SER A 179 2.30 -2.85 -19.80
N ARG A 180 1.75 -3.66 -18.89
CA ARG A 180 0.73 -3.21 -17.94
C ARG A 180 1.29 -2.17 -16.97
N ASN A 181 2.42 -2.44 -16.35
CA ASN A 181 3.04 -1.46 -15.44
C ASN A 181 3.48 -0.19 -16.18
N GLY A 182 3.88 -0.28 -17.46
CA GLY A 182 4.15 0.88 -18.32
C GLY A 182 2.91 1.76 -18.52
N ASN A 183 1.76 1.15 -18.79
CA ASN A 183 0.49 1.87 -18.91
C ASN A 183 0.07 2.50 -17.57
N THR A 184 0.19 1.76 -16.47
CA THR A 184 -0.15 2.29 -15.14
C THR A 184 0.78 3.44 -14.75
N TRP A 185 2.07 3.33 -15.08
CA TRP A 185 3.06 4.40 -14.92
C TRP A 185 2.69 5.66 -15.70
N TYR A 186 2.36 5.53 -16.98
CA TYR A 186 1.95 6.67 -17.79
C TYR A 186 0.71 7.35 -17.21
N THR A 187 -0.28 6.56 -16.78
CA THR A 187 -1.50 7.10 -16.19
C THR A 187 -1.20 7.82 -14.87
N PHE A 188 -0.29 7.28 -14.03
CA PHE A 188 0.21 7.94 -12.82
C PHE A 188 0.82 9.31 -13.14
N LEU A 189 1.75 9.38 -14.11
CA LEU A 189 2.36 10.64 -14.52
C LEU A 189 1.33 11.64 -15.06
N TYR A 190 0.30 11.14 -15.76
CA TYR A 190 -0.75 12.00 -16.30
C TYR A 190 -1.60 12.63 -15.20
N CYS A 191 -2.10 11.83 -14.24
CA CYS A 191 -2.94 12.35 -13.16
C CYS A 191 -2.18 13.20 -12.14
N THR A 192 -0.87 12.99 -12.00
CA THR A 192 0.00 13.84 -11.16
C THR A 192 0.56 15.04 -11.94
N GLU A 193 0.02 15.31 -13.14
CA GLU A 193 0.42 16.39 -14.05
C GLU A 193 1.91 16.41 -14.44
N LYS A 194 2.64 15.33 -14.11
CA LYS A 194 4.06 15.19 -14.41
C LYS A 194 4.33 15.13 -15.91
N VAL A 195 3.43 14.53 -16.70
CA VAL A 195 3.54 14.55 -18.17
C VAL A 195 3.63 16.00 -18.67
N LYS A 196 2.69 16.87 -18.29
CA LYS A 196 2.69 18.28 -18.70
C LYS A 196 3.92 19.02 -18.19
N TYR A 197 4.28 18.82 -16.92
CA TYR A 197 5.47 19.39 -16.30
C TYR A 197 6.75 19.08 -17.08
N PHE A 198 6.94 17.83 -17.50
CA PHE A 198 8.12 17.43 -18.25
C PHE A 198 8.18 18.03 -19.67
N PHE A 199 7.03 18.20 -20.32
CA PHE A 199 6.98 18.79 -21.68
C PHE A 199 6.92 20.32 -21.69
N SER A 200 6.71 20.95 -20.53
CA SER A 200 6.73 22.42 -20.40
C SER A 200 8.15 23.02 -20.36
N ASP A 201 9.15 22.21 -20.03
CA ASP A 201 10.56 22.60 -19.98
C ASP A 201 11.40 21.64 -20.85
N PRO A 202 11.95 22.11 -21.99
CA PRO A 202 12.76 21.28 -22.89
C PRO A 202 13.94 20.57 -22.21
N SER A 203 14.50 21.14 -21.14
CA SER A 203 15.61 20.52 -20.40
C SER A 203 15.18 19.25 -19.65
N ARG A 204 13.89 19.12 -19.32
CA ARG A 204 13.29 18.00 -18.58
C ARG A 204 12.70 16.93 -19.49
N THR A 205 12.53 17.19 -20.77
CA THR A 205 12.12 16.20 -21.78
C THR A 205 13.03 14.96 -21.79
N LYS A 206 14.34 15.15 -21.59
CA LYS A 206 15.30 14.04 -21.47
C LYS A 206 14.98 13.13 -20.28
N THR A 207 14.57 13.71 -19.15
CA THR A 207 14.17 12.98 -17.95
C THR A 207 12.91 12.15 -18.23
N PHE A 208 11.88 12.74 -18.86
CA PHE A 208 10.68 12.01 -19.25
C PHE A 208 10.99 10.78 -20.11
N PHE A 209 11.83 10.93 -21.13
CA PHE A 209 12.22 9.78 -21.96
C PHE A 209 13.06 8.76 -21.21
N LYS A 210 13.88 9.15 -20.24
CA LYS A 210 14.55 8.17 -19.38
C LYS A 210 13.56 7.38 -18.52
N LEU A 211 12.53 8.04 -17.97
CA LEU A 211 11.46 7.38 -17.22
C LEU A 211 10.61 6.45 -18.10
N TYR A 212 10.47 6.80 -19.39
CA TYR A 212 9.64 6.04 -20.34
C TYR A 212 10.39 4.95 -21.10
N LYS A 213 11.73 5.04 -21.19
CA LYS A 213 12.54 4.02 -21.85
C LYS A 213 12.40 2.70 -21.10
N LEU A 214 11.65 1.80 -21.72
CA LEU A 214 11.54 0.39 -21.42
C LEU A 214 12.48 -0.37 -22.37
N TYR A 215 13.12 -1.39 -21.81
CA TYR A 215 13.82 -2.46 -22.50
C TYR A 215 12.93 -3.18 -23.52
#